data_AF-A9B3V6-F1
#
_entry.id   AF-A9B3V6-F1
#
_cell.length_a   1.000
_cell.length_b   1.000
_cell.length_c   1.000
_cell.angle_alpha   90.00
_cell.angle_beta   90.00
_cell.angle_gamma   90.00
#
_symmetry.space_group_name_H-M   'P 1'
#
loop_
_entity.id
_entity.type
_entity.pdbx_description
1 polymer ?
#
loop_
_entity_poly.entity_id
_entity_poly.type
_entity_poly.pdbx_seq_one_letter_code
_entity_poly.pdbx_strand_id
1 'polypeptide(L)'
;MAEFPTLQLHRQSLLNAFRDVQAKGLDTLRAYEWVKLARCAYYLRDPLASTYLQQAAAQQAIPMEFQIASLNFYRMAGDQAALQACFRQLPTKPAGSGQWAQATYQWAYFQALFWLGDDRECIKRYHHEASLQTIALAKILAQLAEARLNRNASQALAVAQRLAEAIREERLEPWSNLPLNLWDLYELSCQLLDPPLSIDAALIQATVSPAQRLLELLQAEQIVALEWAIYNNDDEADIGYRNYTLADGTTTSFGTGFVNQELERMVWDIMNVDWGVHIDPNQQFGIYRLEVAKAVVQYMGELWTSYDFEEMEADGSINETYLVVQHPTDPELYMMYLPEVQRQTVDLARWNGQKRRY
;
A
#
# COMPACT_ATOMS: atom_id res chain seq x y z
N MET A 1 7.49 23.83 -5.63
CA MET A 1 7.09 22.45 -5.27
C MET A 1 7.21 21.60 -6.52
N ALA A 2 7.88 20.45 -6.45
CA ALA A 2 7.90 19.52 -7.57
C ALA A 2 6.51 18.90 -7.71
N GLU A 3 5.93 18.95 -8.91
CA GLU A 3 4.61 18.40 -9.20
C GLU A 3 4.70 16.88 -9.22
N PHE A 4 3.94 16.20 -8.35
CA PHE A 4 3.99 14.74 -8.28
C PHE A 4 3.36 14.14 -9.53
N PRO A 5 4.01 13.16 -10.15
CA PRO A 5 3.47 12.50 -11.33
C PRO A 5 2.41 11.54 -10.88
N THR A 6 1.16 11.97 -10.89
CA THR A 6 0.06 11.18 -10.37
C THR A 6 -0.81 10.72 -11.53
N LEU A 7 -0.66 9.46 -11.90
CA LEU A 7 -1.58 8.75 -12.76
C LEU A 7 -2.61 8.05 -11.89
N GLN A 8 -3.87 8.15 -12.27
CA GLN A 8 -4.92 7.36 -11.65
C GLN A 8 -5.27 6.18 -12.54
N LEU A 9 -5.38 5.01 -11.91
CA LEU A 9 -5.96 3.85 -12.55
C LEU A 9 -7.47 4.02 -12.67
N HIS A 10 -8.00 3.92 -13.89
CA HIS A 10 -9.44 3.96 -14.11
C HIS A 10 -10.07 2.63 -13.67
N ARG A 11 -10.37 2.50 -12.38
CA ARG A 11 -10.79 1.24 -11.73
C ARG A 11 -11.96 0.55 -12.44
N GLN A 12 -12.93 1.31 -12.94
CA GLN A 12 -14.06 0.74 -13.68
C GLN A 12 -13.62 0.11 -15.01
N SER A 13 -12.67 0.72 -15.72
CA SER A 13 -12.14 0.16 -16.98
C SER A 13 -11.34 -1.12 -16.71
N LEU A 14 -10.53 -1.13 -15.64
CA LEU A 14 -9.84 -2.32 -15.15
C LEU A 14 -10.81 -3.45 -14.81
N LEU A 15 -11.87 -3.16 -14.05
CA LEU A 15 -12.90 -4.14 -13.68
C LEU A 15 -13.64 -4.69 -14.90
N ASN A 16 -14.00 -3.83 -15.85
CA ASN A 16 -14.63 -4.25 -17.10
C ASN A 16 -13.69 -5.17 -17.89
N ALA A 17 -12.44 -4.74 -18.07
CA ALA A 17 -11.42 -5.51 -18.77
C ALA A 17 -11.14 -6.87 -18.10
N PHE A 18 -11.13 -6.93 -16.77
CA PHE A 18 -10.97 -8.16 -16.00
C PHE A 18 -12.15 -9.12 -16.24
N ARG A 19 -13.38 -8.64 -16.06
CA ARG A 19 -14.61 -9.43 -16.23
C ARG A 19 -14.79 -9.94 -17.66
N ASP A 20 -14.48 -9.11 -18.65
CA ASP A 20 -14.57 -9.47 -20.07
C ASP A 20 -13.67 -10.65 -20.43
N VAL A 21 -12.47 -10.71 -19.82
CA VAL A 21 -11.55 -11.83 -20.03
C VAL A 21 -12.00 -13.04 -19.22
N GLN A 22 -12.38 -12.85 -17.95
CA GLN A 22 -12.84 -13.93 -17.07
C GLN A 22 -14.06 -14.66 -17.63
N ALA A 23 -14.99 -13.95 -18.29
CA ALA A 23 -16.20 -14.50 -18.89
C ALA A 23 -15.93 -15.53 -20.02
N LYS A 24 -14.73 -15.54 -20.61
CA LYS A 24 -14.34 -16.53 -21.62
C LYS A 24 -14.03 -17.92 -21.03
N GLY A 25 -13.78 -17.98 -19.71
CA GLY A 25 -13.35 -19.19 -19.02
C GLY A 25 -11.84 -19.41 -19.11
N LEU A 26 -11.21 -19.69 -17.96
CA LEU A 26 -9.75 -19.74 -17.81
C LEU A 26 -9.07 -20.75 -18.76
N ASP A 27 -9.71 -21.90 -19.00
CA ASP A 27 -9.17 -22.97 -19.84
C ASP A 27 -9.09 -22.61 -21.33
N THR A 28 -9.74 -21.53 -21.76
CA THR A 28 -9.79 -21.12 -23.17
C THR A 28 -8.91 -19.91 -23.48
N LEU A 29 -8.29 -19.31 -22.45
CA LEU A 29 -7.55 -18.06 -22.58
C LEU A 29 -6.25 -18.25 -23.37
N ARG A 30 -6.04 -17.37 -24.35
CA ARG A 30 -4.76 -17.26 -25.07
C ARG A 30 -3.72 -16.55 -24.20
N ALA A 31 -2.44 -16.69 -24.53
CA ALA A 31 -1.33 -16.10 -23.76
C ALA A 31 -1.48 -14.58 -23.52
N TYR A 32 -1.89 -13.79 -24.52
CA TYR A 32 -2.09 -12.34 -24.32
C TYR A 32 -3.33 -12.01 -23.47
N GLU A 33 -4.30 -12.92 -23.39
CA GLU A 33 -5.50 -12.76 -22.55
C GLU A 33 -5.15 -13.09 -21.10
N TRP A 34 -4.28 -14.08 -20.87
CA TRP A 34 -3.68 -14.31 -19.56
C TRP A 34 -2.91 -13.09 -19.05
N VAL A 35 -2.11 -12.44 -19.91
CA VAL A 35 -1.40 -11.20 -19.56
C VAL A 35 -2.38 -10.10 -19.13
N LYS A 36 -3.43 -9.90 -19.94
CA LYS A 36 -4.46 -8.90 -19.66
C LYS A 36 -5.15 -9.19 -18.32
N LEU A 37 -5.59 -10.43 -18.11
CA LEU A 37 -6.23 -10.87 -16.86
C LEU A 37 -5.33 -10.63 -15.65
N ALA A 38 -4.06 -11.06 -15.73
CA ALA A 38 -3.09 -10.97 -14.65
C ALA A 38 -2.77 -9.52 -14.26
N ARG A 39 -2.53 -8.64 -15.25
CA ARG A 39 -2.29 -7.20 -14.99
C ARG A 39 -3.52 -6.52 -14.42
N CYS A 40 -4.71 -6.80 -14.96
CA CYS A 40 -5.96 -6.29 -14.39
C CYS A 40 -6.12 -6.73 -12.93
N ALA A 41 -5.92 -8.02 -12.63
CA ALA A 41 -6.00 -8.56 -11.28
C ALA A 41 -5.00 -7.89 -10.32
N TYR A 42 -3.76 -7.73 -10.77
CA TYR A 42 -2.69 -7.09 -10.01
C TYR A 42 -3.04 -5.66 -9.61
N TYR A 43 -3.43 -4.82 -10.57
CA TYR A 43 -3.82 -3.43 -10.30
C TYR A 43 -5.16 -3.29 -9.57
N LEU A 44 -6.03 -4.29 -9.64
CA LEU A 44 -7.26 -4.33 -8.84
C LEU A 44 -7.03 -4.81 -7.40
N ARG A 45 -5.80 -5.25 -7.07
CA ARG A 45 -5.46 -5.91 -5.80
C ARG A 45 -6.34 -7.13 -5.54
N ASP A 46 -6.62 -7.89 -6.60
CA ASP A 46 -7.36 -9.14 -6.51
C ASP A 46 -6.55 -10.18 -5.70
N PRO A 47 -7.16 -10.90 -4.73
CA PRO A 47 -6.46 -11.90 -3.92
C PRO A 47 -5.79 -13.02 -4.72
N LEU A 48 -6.25 -13.29 -5.94
CA LEU A 48 -5.72 -14.31 -6.85
C LEU A 48 -4.74 -13.74 -7.87
N ALA A 49 -4.36 -12.45 -7.77
CA ALA A 49 -3.47 -11.79 -8.72
C ALA A 49 -2.13 -12.52 -8.89
N SER A 50 -1.52 -13.00 -7.80
CA SER A 50 -0.26 -13.76 -7.85
C SER A 50 -0.38 -15.04 -8.68
N THR A 51 -1.49 -15.78 -8.51
CA THR A 51 -1.78 -16.99 -9.30
C THR A 51 -1.96 -16.67 -10.78
N TYR A 52 -2.71 -15.61 -11.11
CA TYR A 52 -2.88 -15.20 -12.50
C TYR A 52 -1.58 -14.73 -13.15
N LEU A 53 -0.72 -14.03 -12.41
CA LEU A 53 0.61 -13.60 -12.86
C LEU A 53 1.54 -14.78 -13.13
N GLN A 54 1.58 -15.78 -12.24
CA GLN A 54 2.34 -17.01 -12.45
C GLN A 54 1.84 -17.76 -13.70
N GLN A 55 0.52 -17.86 -13.87
CA GLN A 55 -0.06 -18.50 -15.05
C GLN A 55 0.27 -17.72 -16.33
N ALA A 56 0.18 -16.39 -16.32
CA ALA A 56 0.55 -15.56 -17.46
C ALA A 56 2.02 -15.72 -17.84
N ALA A 57 2.93 -15.79 -16.86
CA ALA A 57 4.34 -16.07 -17.07
C ALA A 57 4.56 -17.45 -17.71
N ALA A 58 3.88 -18.49 -17.23
CA ALA A 58 3.99 -19.84 -17.79
C ALA A 58 3.51 -19.94 -19.25
N GLN A 59 2.52 -19.13 -19.64
CA GLN A 59 1.95 -19.12 -20.99
C GLN A 59 2.82 -18.36 -22.02
N GLN A 60 3.83 -17.61 -21.57
CA GLN A 60 4.69 -16.76 -22.41
C GLN A 60 5.96 -17.47 -22.92
N ALA A 61 5.88 -18.78 -23.13
CA ALA A 61 7.06 -19.62 -23.34
C ALA A 61 7.90 -19.30 -24.60
N ILE A 62 7.35 -18.71 -25.67
CA ILE A 62 8.07 -18.37 -26.91
C ILE A 62 7.30 -17.24 -27.63
N PRO A 63 7.92 -16.21 -28.26
CA PRO A 63 9.36 -15.87 -28.40
C PRO A 63 10.06 -15.22 -27.18
N MET A 64 11.40 -15.04 -27.28
CA MET A 64 12.32 -14.62 -26.20
C MET A 64 11.88 -13.35 -25.46
N GLU A 65 11.36 -12.36 -26.18
CA GLU A 65 10.80 -11.13 -25.60
C GLU A 65 9.68 -11.40 -24.58
N PHE A 66 8.85 -12.42 -24.79
CA PHE A 66 7.81 -12.82 -23.84
C PHE A 66 8.37 -13.66 -22.68
N GLN A 67 9.39 -14.49 -22.93
CA GLN A 67 10.11 -15.16 -21.84
C GLN A 67 10.73 -14.15 -20.86
N ILE A 68 11.16 -12.98 -21.34
CA ILE A 68 11.69 -11.92 -20.48
C ILE A 68 10.59 -11.14 -19.78
N ALA A 69 9.46 -10.88 -20.46
CA ALA A 69 8.29 -10.31 -19.81
C ALA A 69 7.80 -11.18 -18.63
N SER A 70 7.98 -12.50 -18.73
CA SER A 70 7.69 -13.45 -17.64
C SER A 70 8.46 -13.16 -16.36
N LEU A 71 9.70 -12.65 -16.45
CA LEU A 71 10.48 -12.27 -15.26
C LEU A 71 9.79 -11.18 -14.45
N ASN A 72 9.21 -10.19 -15.13
CA ASN A 72 8.47 -9.13 -14.46
C ASN A 72 7.17 -9.66 -13.83
N PHE A 73 6.48 -10.60 -14.46
CA PHE A 73 5.29 -11.22 -13.84
C PHE A 73 5.64 -12.02 -12.58
N TYR A 74 6.72 -12.79 -12.58
CA TYR A 74 7.20 -13.46 -11.37
C TYR A 74 7.62 -12.45 -10.28
N ARG A 75 8.23 -11.32 -10.67
CA ARG A 75 8.54 -10.22 -9.74
C ARG A 75 7.28 -9.64 -9.11
N MET A 76 6.27 -9.31 -9.92
CA MET A 76 4.99 -8.76 -9.47
C MET A 76 4.23 -9.75 -8.57
N ALA A 77 4.36 -11.05 -8.82
CA ALA A 77 3.77 -12.10 -8.00
C ALA A 77 4.52 -12.35 -6.67
N GLY A 78 5.72 -11.77 -6.49
CA GLY A 78 6.58 -12.05 -5.35
C GLY A 78 7.28 -13.42 -5.40
N ASP A 79 7.26 -14.10 -6.55
CA ASP A 79 7.83 -15.44 -6.73
C ASP A 79 9.30 -15.38 -7.15
N GLN A 80 10.17 -15.13 -6.17
CA GLN A 80 11.60 -14.98 -6.42
C GLN A 80 12.27 -16.27 -6.92
N ALA A 81 11.75 -17.43 -6.52
CA ALA A 81 12.29 -18.72 -6.94
C ALA A 81 12.03 -18.97 -8.43
N ALA A 82 10.78 -18.76 -8.88
CA ALA A 82 10.41 -18.90 -10.28
C ALA A 82 11.11 -17.84 -11.17
N LEU A 83 11.25 -16.61 -10.69
CA LEU A 83 12.00 -15.57 -11.37
C LEU A 83 13.44 -16.01 -11.65
N GLN A 84 14.15 -16.50 -10.64
CA GLN A 84 15.54 -16.97 -10.77
C GLN A 84 15.64 -18.18 -11.71
N ALA A 85 14.70 -19.12 -11.62
CA ALA A 85 14.65 -20.28 -12.50
C ALA A 85 14.44 -19.86 -13.97
N CYS A 86 13.49 -18.95 -14.21
CA CYS A 86 13.21 -18.38 -15.53
C CYS A 86 14.45 -17.67 -16.10
N PHE A 87 15.14 -16.85 -15.30
CA PHE A 87 16.35 -16.15 -15.73
C PHE A 87 17.46 -17.11 -16.18
N ARG A 88 17.67 -18.21 -15.44
CA ARG A 88 18.67 -19.24 -15.78
C ARG A 88 18.32 -20.03 -17.05
N GLN A 89 17.05 -20.08 -17.42
CA GLN A 89 16.57 -20.77 -18.62
C GLN A 89 16.55 -19.87 -19.85
N LEU A 90 16.90 -18.58 -19.72
CA LEU A 90 16.98 -17.69 -20.86
C LEU A 90 17.96 -18.25 -21.91
N PRO A 91 17.58 -18.24 -23.20
CA PRO A 91 18.41 -18.78 -24.27
C PRO A 91 19.75 -18.05 -24.31
N THR A 92 20.84 -18.79 -24.53
CA THR A 92 22.18 -18.20 -24.64
C THR A 92 22.28 -17.33 -25.89
N LYS A 93 23.17 -16.32 -25.85
CA LYS A 93 23.49 -15.46 -27.00
C LYS A 93 23.64 -16.30 -28.29
N PRO A 94 22.85 -16.04 -29.35
CA PRO A 94 22.93 -16.82 -30.56
C PRO A 94 24.31 -16.65 -31.21
N ALA A 95 25.00 -17.77 -31.45
CA ALA A 95 26.29 -17.80 -32.14
C ALA A 95 26.08 -17.66 -33.65
N GLY A 96 26.86 -16.80 -34.32
CA GLY A 96 26.81 -16.63 -35.78
C GLY A 96 25.56 -15.93 -36.33
N SER A 97 24.72 -15.34 -35.48
CA SER A 97 23.53 -14.61 -35.90
C SER A 97 23.85 -13.22 -36.46
N GLY A 98 23.02 -12.72 -37.38
CA GLY A 98 23.15 -11.36 -37.90
C GLY A 98 23.06 -10.27 -36.82
N GLN A 99 23.54 -9.07 -37.14
CA GLN A 99 23.61 -7.92 -36.22
C GLN A 99 22.28 -7.61 -35.53
N TRP A 100 21.15 -7.76 -36.26
CA TRP A 100 19.82 -7.53 -35.71
C TRP A 100 19.45 -8.51 -34.58
N ALA A 101 19.66 -9.81 -34.78
CA ALA A 101 19.38 -10.82 -33.76
C ALA A 101 20.28 -10.66 -32.52
N GLN A 102 21.53 -10.22 -32.73
CA GLN A 102 22.43 -9.88 -31.63
C GLN A 102 21.94 -8.65 -30.85
N ALA A 103 21.48 -7.60 -31.53
CA ALA A 103 20.93 -6.40 -30.87
C ALA A 103 19.64 -6.74 -30.08
N THR A 104 18.74 -7.53 -30.66
CA THR A 104 17.53 -8.02 -29.97
C THR A 104 17.89 -8.80 -28.72
N TYR A 105 18.86 -9.72 -28.78
CA TYR A 105 19.35 -10.45 -27.62
C TYR A 105 19.96 -9.52 -26.55
N GLN A 106 20.76 -8.53 -26.95
CA GLN A 106 21.38 -7.60 -26.00
C GLN A 106 20.32 -6.80 -25.24
N TRP A 107 19.32 -6.28 -25.95
CA TRP A 107 18.18 -5.56 -25.38
C TRP A 107 17.35 -6.45 -24.44
N ALA A 108 17.08 -7.68 -24.89
CA ALA A 108 16.34 -8.69 -24.17
C ALA A 108 17.03 -9.05 -22.82
N TYR A 109 18.32 -9.39 -22.86
CA TYR A 109 19.08 -9.72 -21.67
C TYR A 109 19.27 -8.51 -20.74
N PHE A 110 19.38 -7.29 -21.28
CA PHE A 110 19.45 -6.07 -20.47
C PHE A 110 18.18 -5.86 -19.63
N GLN A 111 17.00 -6.06 -20.23
CA GLN A 111 15.73 -6.04 -19.48
C GLN A 111 15.70 -7.13 -18.41
N ALA A 112 16.20 -8.32 -18.71
CA ALA A 112 16.24 -9.43 -17.75
C ALA A 112 17.08 -9.08 -16.49
N LEU A 113 18.25 -8.46 -16.67
CA LEU A 113 19.07 -7.97 -15.56
C LEU A 113 18.33 -6.93 -14.71
N PHE A 114 17.62 -6.00 -15.35
CA PHE A 114 16.83 -4.99 -14.65
C PHE A 114 15.73 -5.60 -13.78
N TRP A 115 14.99 -6.58 -14.31
CA TRP A 115 13.91 -7.26 -13.57
C TRP A 115 14.42 -8.14 -12.44
N LEU A 116 15.61 -8.73 -12.61
CA LEU A 116 16.30 -9.50 -11.58
C LEU A 116 16.74 -8.63 -10.38
N GLY A 117 16.89 -7.32 -10.59
CA GLY A 117 17.45 -6.40 -9.60
C GLY A 117 18.99 -6.43 -9.55
N ASP A 118 19.65 -6.97 -10.58
CA ASP A 118 21.12 -6.87 -10.72
C ASP A 118 21.48 -5.48 -11.28
N ASP A 119 21.27 -4.45 -10.47
CA ASP A 119 21.41 -3.06 -10.89
C ASP A 119 22.84 -2.73 -11.33
N ARG A 120 23.85 -3.32 -10.68
CA ARG A 120 25.26 -3.08 -11.01
C ARG A 120 25.61 -3.60 -12.40
N GLU A 121 25.27 -4.85 -12.71
CA GLU A 121 25.56 -5.41 -14.03
C GLU A 121 24.68 -4.76 -15.10
N CYS A 122 23.42 -4.43 -14.78
CA CYS A 122 22.52 -3.68 -15.66
C CYS A 122 23.15 -2.35 -16.09
N ILE A 123 23.55 -1.50 -15.14
CA ILE A 123 24.17 -0.18 -15.39
C ILE A 123 25.46 -0.34 -16.20
N LYS A 124 26.34 -1.26 -15.79
CA LYS A 124 27.60 -1.53 -16.49
C LYS A 124 27.37 -1.89 -17.96
N ARG A 125 26.36 -2.73 -18.24
CA ARG A 125 26.04 -3.19 -19.60
C ARG A 125 25.48 -2.06 -20.46
N TYR A 126 24.64 -1.19 -19.90
CA TYR A 126 24.17 0.01 -20.59
C TYR A 126 25.33 0.92 -21.04
N HIS A 127 26.34 1.12 -20.20
CA HIS A 127 27.50 1.95 -20.55
C HIS A 127 28.46 1.29 -21.53
N HIS A 128 28.53 -0.05 -21.54
CA HIS A 128 29.43 -0.79 -22.43
C HIS A 128 28.86 -1.02 -23.84
N GLU A 129 27.54 -1.19 -23.97
CA GLU A 129 26.89 -1.56 -25.22
C GLU A 129 26.27 -0.32 -25.91
N ALA A 130 26.93 0.20 -26.94
CA ALA A 130 26.45 1.37 -27.69
C ALA A 130 25.03 1.19 -28.27
N SER A 131 24.68 -0.05 -28.64
CA SER A 131 23.33 -0.38 -29.14
C SER A 131 22.24 -0.08 -28.12
N LEU A 132 22.49 -0.30 -26.82
CA LEU A 132 21.53 0.01 -25.76
C LEU A 132 21.34 1.52 -25.57
N GLN A 133 22.40 2.31 -25.74
CA GLN A 133 22.34 3.76 -25.56
C GLN A 133 21.47 4.47 -26.61
N THR A 134 21.23 3.81 -27.75
CA THR A 134 20.30 4.32 -28.78
C THR A 134 18.82 4.08 -28.45
N ILE A 135 18.52 3.25 -27.44
CA ILE A 135 17.15 2.87 -27.07
C ILE A 135 16.70 3.75 -25.90
N ALA A 136 15.67 4.58 -26.13
CA ALA A 136 15.15 5.49 -25.11
C ALA A 136 14.68 4.76 -23.82
N LEU A 137 14.06 3.60 -23.98
CA LEU A 137 13.64 2.76 -22.85
C LEU A 137 14.83 2.19 -22.08
N ALA A 138 15.94 1.86 -22.74
CA ALA A 138 17.13 1.36 -22.05
C ALA A 138 17.72 2.41 -21.10
N LYS A 139 17.69 3.69 -21.51
CA LYS A 139 18.07 4.81 -20.65
C LYS A 139 17.18 4.91 -19.41
N ILE A 140 15.87 4.74 -19.56
CA ILE A 140 14.93 4.76 -18.43
C ILE A 140 15.25 3.62 -17.43
N LEU A 141 15.46 2.40 -17.93
CA LEU A 141 15.80 1.26 -17.09
C LEU A 141 17.14 1.46 -16.36
N ALA A 142 18.17 1.98 -17.04
CA ALA A 142 19.45 2.29 -16.42
C ALA A 142 19.32 3.37 -15.35
N GLN A 143 18.52 4.42 -15.59
CA GLN A 143 18.25 5.48 -14.61
C GLN A 143 17.52 4.95 -13.37
N LEU A 144 16.57 4.03 -13.54
CA LEU A 144 15.88 3.39 -12.41
C LEU A 144 16.77 2.41 -11.65
N ALA A 145 17.60 1.64 -12.35
CA ALA A 145 18.59 0.77 -11.71
C ALA A 145 19.56 1.58 -10.86
N GLU A 146 20.03 2.73 -11.37
CA GLU A 146 20.89 3.65 -10.62
C GLU A 146 20.16 4.29 -9.44
N ALA A 147 18.89 4.68 -9.61
CA ALA A 147 18.08 5.23 -8.53
C ALA A 147 17.89 4.21 -7.40
N ARG A 148 17.58 2.95 -7.73
CA ARG A 148 17.45 1.84 -6.78
C ARG A 148 18.76 1.53 -6.08
N LEU A 149 19.87 1.43 -6.82
CA LEU A 149 21.20 1.14 -6.28
C LEU A 149 21.69 2.20 -5.30
N ASN A 150 21.42 3.48 -5.59
CA ASN A 150 21.90 4.61 -4.80
C ASN A 150 20.86 5.22 -3.85
N ARG A 151 19.66 4.64 -3.78
CA ARG A 151 18.50 5.19 -3.03
C ARG A 151 18.21 6.66 -3.41
N ASN A 152 18.32 6.98 -4.70
CA ASN A 152 18.15 8.35 -5.21
C ASN A 152 16.69 8.63 -5.58
N ALA A 153 15.91 9.07 -4.60
CA ALA A 153 14.49 9.40 -4.77
C ALA A 153 14.24 10.50 -5.82
N SER A 154 15.14 11.48 -5.95
CA SER A 154 15.01 12.55 -6.94
C SER A 154 15.12 12.03 -8.38
N GLN A 155 16.00 11.05 -8.61
CA GLN A 155 16.13 10.41 -9.92
C GLN A 155 14.94 9.52 -10.23
N ALA A 156 14.43 8.77 -9.23
CA ALA A 156 13.20 8.00 -9.37
C ALA A 156 12.00 8.91 -9.69
N LEU A 157 11.87 10.07 -9.04
CA LEU A 157 10.82 11.05 -9.29
C LEU A 157 10.85 11.59 -10.73
N ALA A 158 12.04 11.96 -11.23
CA ALA A 158 12.20 12.45 -12.59
C ALA A 158 11.82 11.38 -13.64
N VAL A 159 12.08 10.10 -13.36
CA VAL A 159 11.63 9.00 -14.21
C VAL A 159 10.11 8.81 -14.12
N ALA A 160 9.55 8.82 -12.92
CA ALA A 160 8.11 8.70 -12.71
C ALA A 160 7.33 9.81 -13.45
N GLN A 161 7.84 11.04 -13.47
CA GLN A 161 7.27 12.17 -14.23
C GLN A 161 7.23 11.91 -15.73
N ARG A 162 8.35 11.49 -16.31
CA ARG A 162 8.43 11.18 -17.73
C ARG A 162 7.52 10.02 -18.14
N LEU A 163 7.42 8.99 -17.29
CA LEU A 163 6.53 7.85 -17.54
C LEU A 163 5.06 8.25 -17.44
N ALA A 164 4.71 9.09 -16.44
CA ALA A 164 3.35 9.59 -16.28
C ALA A 164 2.90 10.45 -17.46
N GLU A 165 3.76 11.34 -17.95
CA GLU A 165 3.52 12.13 -19.16
C GLU A 165 3.26 11.24 -20.37
N ALA A 166 4.16 10.29 -20.66
CA ALA A 166 4.02 9.38 -21.80
C ALA A 166 2.73 8.56 -21.73
N ILE A 167 2.38 8.02 -20.57
CA ILE A 167 1.14 7.25 -20.37
C ILE A 167 -0.11 8.13 -20.61
N ARG A 168 -0.11 9.40 -20.16
CA ARG A 168 -1.24 10.32 -20.39
C ARG A 168 -1.37 10.68 -21.87
N GLU A 169 -0.26 11.04 -22.50
CA GLU A 169 -0.22 11.48 -23.90
C GLU A 169 -0.65 10.36 -24.85
N GLU A 170 -0.13 9.15 -24.64
CA GLU A 170 -0.43 7.99 -25.48
C GLU A 170 -1.66 7.19 -25.01
N ARG A 171 -2.28 7.59 -23.89
CA ARG A 171 -3.43 6.89 -23.26
C ARG A 171 -3.17 5.39 -23.09
N LEU A 172 -1.99 5.06 -22.58
CA LEU A 172 -1.56 3.67 -22.45
C LEU A 172 -2.36 2.95 -21.39
N GLU A 173 -2.80 1.74 -21.71
CA GLU A 173 -3.58 0.92 -20.78
C GLU A 173 -2.67 0.07 -19.88
N PRO A 174 -2.95 -0.02 -18.58
CA PRO A 174 -2.14 -0.80 -17.64
C PRO A 174 -2.16 -2.30 -17.92
N TRP A 175 -3.17 -2.81 -18.63
CA TRP A 175 -3.29 -4.21 -19.05
C TRP A 175 -2.79 -4.49 -20.47
N SER A 176 -2.05 -3.55 -21.08
CA SER A 176 -1.40 -3.74 -22.38
C SER A 176 -0.60 -5.05 -22.40
N ASN A 177 -0.50 -5.72 -23.55
CA ASN A 177 0.28 -6.96 -23.71
C ASN A 177 1.74 -6.70 -24.10
N LEU A 178 2.20 -5.45 -24.07
CA LEU A 178 3.59 -5.11 -24.36
C LEU A 178 4.54 -5.83 -23.38
N PRO A 179 5.65 -6.41 -23.88
CA PRO A 179 6.66 -7.08 -23.04
C PRO A 179 7.22 -6.16 -21.95
N LEU A 180 7.47 -4.89 -22.30
CA LEU A 180 7.84 -3.83 -21.38
C LEU A 180 6.67 -2.85 -21.26
N ASN A 181 5.95 -2.92 -20.14
CA ASN A 181 4.80 -2.05 -19.89
C ASN A 181 5.21 -0.85 -19.06
N LEU A 182 4.84 0.34 -19.54
CA LEU A 182 5.21 1.61 -18.92
C LEU A 182 4.54 1.79 -17.54
N TRP A 183 3.36 1.21 -17.33
CA TRP A 183 2.70 1.22 -16.01
C TRP A 183 3.49 0.42 -14.97
N ASP A 184 4.10 -0.71 -15.36
CA ASP A 184 4.94 -1.52 -14.46
C ASP A 184 6.21 -0.74 -14.06
N LEU A 185 6.81 0.01 -15.01
CA LEU A 185 7.96 0.88 -14.73
C LEU A 185 7.59 2.09 -13.89
N TYR A 186 6.41 2.67 -14.13
CA TYR A 186 5.90 3.80 -13.37
C TYR A 186 5.64 3.40 -11.91
N GLU A 187 5.00 2.25 -11.66
CA GLU A 187 4.85 1.68 -10.32
C GLU A 187 6.20 1.57 -9.60
N LEU A 188 7.18 0.94 -10.24
CA LEU A 188 8.52 0.79 -9.67
C LEU A 188 9.18 2.13 -9.36
N SER A 189 9.02 3.11 -10.24
CA SER A 189 9.55 4.46 -10.02
C SER A 189 8.93 5.11 -8.79
N CYS A 190 7.62 4.92 -8.59
CA CYS A 190 6.86 5.41 -7.44
C CYS A 190 7.24 4.69 -6.14
N GLN A 191 7.52 3.38 -6.18
CA GLN A 191 8.00 2.60 -5.04
C GLN A 191 9.39 3.02 -4.53
N LEU A 192 10.21 3.62 -5.40
CA LEU A 192 11.56 4.11 -5.07
C LEU A 192 11.57 5.53 -4.48
N LEU A 193 10.41 6.16 -4.31
CA LEU A 193 10.29 7.47 -3.67
C LEU A 193 10.36 7.36 -2.14
N ASP A 194 10.65 8.48 -1.49
CA ASP A 194 10.65 8.60 -0.03
C ASP A 194 9.78 9.82 0.38
N PRO A 195 8.53 9.61 0.83
CA PRO A 195 7.86 8.31 0.99
C PRO A 195 7.45 7.66 -0.35
N PRO A 196 7.30 6.32 -0.41
CA PRO A 196 6.80 5.62 -1.60
C PRO A 196 5.40 6.09 -2.00
N LEU A 197 5.14 6.21 -3.30
CA LEU A 197 3.82 6.54 -3.83
C LEU A 197 3.12 5.26 -4.31
N SER A 198 1.89 5.00 -3.84
CA SER A 198 1.05 3.94 -4.38
C SER A 198 0.27 4.45 -5.59
N ILE A 199 0.22 3.64 -6.66
CA ILE A 199 -0.54 3.92 -7.88
C ILE A 199 -2.07 3.81 -7.70
N ASP A 200 -2.49 3.04 -6.69
CA ASP A 200 -3.90 2.85 -6.32
C ASP A 200 -4.32 3.73 -5.15
N ALA A 201 -3.37 4.42 -4.52
CA ALA A 201 -3.75 5.48 -3.62
C ALA A 201 -4.53 6.51 -4.44
N ALA A 202 -5.65 6.97 -3.89
CA ALA A 202 -6.34 8.13 -4.43
C ALA A 202 -5.30 9.22 -4.72
N LEU A 203 -5.58 10.05 -5.74
CA LEU A 203 -4.88 11.33 -5.89
C LEU A 203 -5.16 12.09 -4.60
N ILE A 204 -4.28 11.97 -3.65
CA ILE A 204 -4.29 12.88 -2.53
C ILE A 204 -3.42 14.01 -3.06
N GLN A 205 -4.07 14.88 -3.87
CA GLN A 205 -3.74 16.30 -3.84
C GLN A 205 -3.39 16.60 -2.39
N ALA A 206 -2.24 17.20 -2.10
CA ALA A 206 -1.81 17.57 -0.76
C ALA A 206 -3.06 17.90 0.07
N THR A 207 -3.53 16.96 0.88
CA THR A 207 -4.80 17.14 1.55
C THR A 207 -4.54 18.26 2.50
N VAL A 208 -5.31 19.33 2.35
CA VAL A 208 -5.14 20.52 3.19
C VAL A 208 -5.42 20.15 4.66
N SER A 209 -6.07 19.00 4.93
CA SER A 209 -6.33 18.48 6.27
C SER A 209 -5.66 17.12 6.59
N PRO A 210 -4.92 17.03 7.70
CA PRO A 210 -4.42 15.76 8.25
C PRO A 210 -5.51 14.72 8.52
N ALA A 211 -6.71 15.17 8.92
CA ALA A 211 -7.89 14.31 9.11
C ALA A 211 -8.22 13.48 7.86
N GLN A 212 -8.24 14.10 6.68
CA GLN A 212 -8.54 13.41 5.43
C GLN A 212 -7.45 12.39 5.10
N ARG A 213 -6.17 12.75 5.27
CA ARG A 213 -5.04 11.84 5.04
C ARG A 213 -5.09 10.62 5.96
N LEU A 214 -5.47 10.79 7.22
CA LEU A 214 -5.63 9.69 8.16
C LEU A 214 -6.73 8.72 7.69
N LEU A 215 -7.91 9.22 7.31
CA LEU A 215 -9.01 8.38 6.84
C LEU A 215 -8.62 7.55 5.61
N GLU A 216 -7.89 8.15 4.68
CA GLU A 216 -7.44 7.48 3.46
C GLU A 216 -6.44 6.36 3.76
N LEU A 217 -5.50 6.59 4.68
CA LEU A 217 -4.55 5.58 5.13
C LEU A 217 -5.26 4.43 5.86
N LEU A 218 -6.23 4.74 6.73
CA LEU A 218 -7.02 3.73 7.43
C LEU A 218 -7.83 2.86 6.46
N GLN A 219 -8.47 3.47 5.47
CA GLN A 219 -9.22 2.75 4.44
C GLN A 219 -8.31 1.88 3.57
N ALA A 220 -7.09 2.34 3.25
CA ALA A 220 -6.12 1.58 2.47
C ALA A 220 -5.68 0.29 3.19
N GLU A 221 -5.51 0.35 4.51
CA GLU A 221 -5.17 -0.81 5.35
C GLU A 221 -6.41 -1.62 5.79
N GLN A 222 -7.58 -1.37 5.20
CA GLN A 222 -8.85 -2.02 5.54
C GLN A 222 -9.25 -1.87 7.01
N ILE A 223 -8.81 -0.81 7.67
CA ILE A 223 -9.18 -0.50 9.05
C ILE A 223 -10.52 0.24 9.03
N VAL A 224 -11.50 -0.32 9.75
CA VAL A 224 -12.85 0.26 9.86
C VAL A 224 -13.06 1.05 11.14
N ALA A 225 -12.28 0.77 12.19
CA ALA A 225 -12.27 1.55 13.42
C ALA A 225 -10.92 1.54 14.14
N LEU A 226 -10.64 2.63 14.85
CA LEU A 226 -9.58 2.71 15.86
C LEU A 226 -10.21 2.87 17.22
N GLU A 227 -9.74 2.14 18.22
CA GLU A 227 -10.19 2.29 19.60
C GLU A 227 -8.98 2.48 20.51
N TRP A 228 -9.04 3.46 21.42
CA TRP A 228 -7.98 3.70 22.39
C TRP A 228 -8.53 4.23 23.71
N ALA A 229 -7.75 4.03 24.78
CA ALA A 229 -8.08 4.55 26.10
C ALA A 229 -7.22 5.76 26.48
N ILE A 230 -7.80 6.67 27.26
CA ILE A 230 -7.09 7.73 27.99
C ILE A 230 -7.42 7.56 29.48
N TYR A 231 -6.39 7.39 30.31
CA TYR A 231 -6.52 7.13 31.75
C TYR A 231 -6.59 8.42 32.55
N ASN A 232 -7.32 8.38 33.68
CA ASN A 232 -7.34 9.43 34.71
C ASN A 232 -6.23 9.21 35.75
N ASN A 233 -5.03 8.90 35.29
CA ASN A 233 -3.90 8.68 36.17
C ASN A 233 -3.01 9.90 35.98
N ASP A 234 -2.75 10.66 37.05
CA ASP A 234 -1.80 11.79 37.05
C ASP A 234 -0.36 11.38 36.62
N ASP A 235 -0.13 10.09 36.34
CA ASP A 235 1.05 9.55 35.66
C ASP A 235 0.81 9.47 34.13
N GLU A 236 1.38 10.44 33.41
CA GLU A 236 1.21 10.71 31.97
C GLU A 236 1.70 9.61 30.98
N ALA A 237 1.93 8.36 31.40
CA ALA A 237 2.76 7.42 30.62
C ALA A 237 2.12 6.11 30.12
N ASP A 238 1.09 5.54 30.74
CA ASP A 238 0.67 4.18 30.37
C ASP A 238 -0.64 4.16 29.57
N ILE A 239 -0.51 4.20 28.25
CA ILE A 239 -1.63 4.03 27.33
C ILE A 239 -1.74 2.53 27.00
N GLY A 240 -2.37 1.76 27.89
CA GLY A 240 -2.46 0.30 27.80
C GLY A 240 -3.35 -0.25 26.68
N TYR A 241 -4.42 0.46 26.30
CA TYR A 241 -5.38 -0.04 25.31
C TYR A 241 -5.40 0.77 24.01
N ARG A 242 -5.03 0.12 22.90
CA ARG A 242 -5.09 0.66 21.54
C ARG A 242 -5.26 -0.45 20.51
N ASN A 243 -6.38 -0.46 19.81
CA ASN A 243 -6.71 -1.51 18.86
C ASN A 243 -7.21 -0.95 17.53
N TYR A 244 -6.88 -1.67 16.46
CA TYR A 244 -7.47 -1.58 15.15
C TYR A 244 -8.58 -2.61 15.03
N THR A 245 -9.71 -2.24 14.43
CA THR A 245 -10.70 -3.18 13.91
C THR A 245 -10.59 -3.21 12.39
N LEU A 246 -10.34 -4.38 11.81
CA LEU A 246 -10.24 -4.59 10.37
C LEU A 246 -11.62 -4.86 9.75
N ALA A 247 -11.73 -4.71 8.43
CA ALA A 247 -12.97 -4.89 7.68
C ALA A 247 -13.53 -6.32 7.74
N ASP A 248 -12.69 -7.31 8.04
CA ASP A 248 -13.09 -8.70 8.26
C ASP A 248 -13.63 -8.96 9.69
N GLY A 249 -13.65 -7.94 10.55
CA GLY A 249 -14.11 -8.01 11.92
C GLY A 249 -13.05 -8.43 12.93
N THR A 250 -11.82 -8.71 12.49
CA THR A 250 -10.71 -9.03 13.40
C THR A 250 -10.15 -7.77 14.07
N THR A 251 -9.57 -7.95 15.26
CA THR A 251 -8.93 -6.88 16.02
C THR A 251 -7.44 -7.14 16.19
N THR A 252 -6.62 -6.11 15.99
CA THR A 252 -5.17 -6.18 16.22
C THR A 252 -4.70 -5.00 17.03
N SER A 253 -3.71 -5.19 17.90
CA SER A 253 -3.18 -4.13 18.75
C SER A 253 -2.33 -3.13 17.98
N PHE A 254 -2.28 -1.90 18.48
CA PHE A 254 -1.39 -0.86 17.97
C PHE A 254 0.09 -1.24 18.14
N GLY A 255 0.92 -1.00 17.13
CA GLY A 255 2.36 -1.28 17.20
C GLY A 255 2.76 -2.74 16.95
N THR A 256 1.81 -3.63 16.58
CA THR A 256 2.14 -5.01 16.15
C THR A 256 2.64 -5.07 14.69
N GLY A 257 2.90 -3.92 14.06
CA GLY A 257 3.60 -3.77 12.79
C GLY A 257 2.69 -3.73 11.57
N PHE A 258 2.09 -2.58 11.29
CA PHE A 258 1.62 -2.29 9.92
C PHE A 258 2.83 -1.89 9.06
N VAL A 259 2.83 -2.24 7.77
CA VAL A 259 3.91 -1.86 6.83
C VAL A 259 3.98 -0.32 6.63
N ASN A 260 2.96 0.41 7.09
CA ASN A 260 2.76 1.84 6.87
C ASN A 260 3.13 2.70 8.09
N GLN A 261 4.39 3.15 8.13
CA GLN A 261 4.92 4.02 9.20
C GLN A 261 4.23 5.39 9.30
N GLU A 262 3.70 5.91 8.18
CA GLU A 262 2.97 7.19 8.19
C GLU A 262 1.63 7.04 8.91
N LEU A 263 0.92 5.95 8.64
CA LEU A 263 -0.31 5.62 9.35
C LEU A 263 -0.05 5.48 10.85
N GLU A 264 0.96 4.72 11.26
CA GLU A 264 1.30 4.56 12.68
C GLU A 264 1.57 5.89 13.36
N ARG A 265 2.33 6.79 12.71
CA ARG A 265 2.57 8.14 13.20
C ARG A 265 1.28 8.95 13.33
N MET A 266 0.41 8.95 12.33
CA MET A 266 -0.82 9.74 12.34
C MET A 266 -1.86 9.21 13.34
N VAL A 267 -1.92 7.89 13.51
CA VAL A 267 -2.72 7.23 14.54
C VAL A 267 -2.18 7.58 15.93
N TRP A 268 -0.85 7.61 16.09
CA TRP A 268 -0.26 8.12 17.32
C TRP A 268 -0.66 9.58 17.58
N ASP A 269 -0.53 10.46 16.57
CA ASP A 269 -0.84 11.87 16.70
C ASP A 269 -2.30 12.11 17.08
N ILE A 270 -3.27 11.43 16.45
CA ILE A 270 -4.70 11.56 16.77
C ILE A 270 -5.03 11.01 18.17
N MET A 271 -4.45 9.89 18.60
CA MET A 271 -4.71 9.29 19.92
C MET A 271 -4.20 10.19 21.06
N ASN A 272 -3.21 11.05 20.78
CA ASN A 272 -2.64 11.99 21.75
C ASN A 272 -3.23 13.42 21.66
N VAL A 273 -4.28 13.61 20.87
CA VAL A 273 -5.05 14.86 20.89
C VAL A 273 -5.89 14.90 22.15
N ASP A 274 -5.99 16.11 22.72
CA ASP A 274 -6.88 16.36 23.86
C ASP A 274 -8.35 16.43 23.39
N TRP A 275 -8.92 15.26 23.15
CA TRP A 275 -10.32 15.12 22.73
C TRP A 275 -11.30 15.62 23.80
N GLY A 276 -10.86 15.66 25.06
CA GLY A 276 -11.60 16.21 26.19
C GLY A 276 -11.95 17.70 26.06
N VAL A 277 -11.27 18.45 25.19
CA VAL A 277 -11.63 19.84 24.86
C VAL A 277 -12.73 19.93 23.80
N HIS A 278 -12.96 18.84 23.05
CA HIS A 278 -13.94 18.77 21.97
C HIS A 278 -15.20 17.99 22.35
N ILE A 279 -15.12 17.21 23.42
CA ILE A 279 -16.18 16.42 24.06
C ILE A 279 -16.48 17.07 25.43
N ASP A 280 -17.56 16.65 26.10
CA ASP A 280 -17.89 17.14 27.45
C ASP A 280 -16.67 17.08 28.40
N PRO A 281 -16.38 18.16 29.16
CA PRO A 281 -15.29 18.18 30.14
C PRO A 281 -15.39 17.10 31.23
N ASN A 282 -16.56 16.49 31.42
CA ASN A 282 -16.73 15.37 32.35
C ASN A 282 -16.38 14.01 31.72
N GLN A 283 -16.05 13.97 30.42
CA GLN A 283 -15.78 12.77 29.62
C GLN A 283 -14.38 12.80 29.00
N GLN A 284 -13.41 13.37 29.71
CA GLN A 284 -12.02 13.49 29.24
C GLN A 284 -11.28 12.14 29.29
N PHE A 285 -11.68 11.26 30.21
CA PHE A 285 -11.07 9.96 30.45
C PHE A 285 -12.02 8.83 30.06
N GLY A 286 -11.47 7.75 29.54
CA GLY A 286 -12.23 6.60 29.07
C GLY A 286 -11.84 6.15 27.67
N ILE A 287 -12.80 5.55 26.98
CA ILE A 287 -12.60 4.87 25.72
C ILE A 287 -13.07 5.77 24.57
N TYR A 288 -12.18 5.98 23.61
CA TYR A 288 -12.44 6.72 22.40
C TYR A 288 -12.40 5.80 21.19
N ARG A 289 -13.27 6.05 20.23
CA ARG A 289 -13.35 5.27 18.99
C ARG A 289 -13.47 6.17 17.77
N LEU A 290 -12.54 6.05 16.83
CA LEU A 290 -12.68 6.62 15.49
C LEU A 290 -13.46 5.63 14.61
N GLU A 291 -14.64 6.04 14.16
CA GLU A 291 -15.44 5.34 13.16
C GLU A 291 -15.08 5.83 11.76
N VAL A 292 -14.30 5.04 11.00
CA VAL A 292 -13.68 5.48 9.74
C VAL A 292 -14.74 5.81 8.67
N ALA A 293 -15.80 5.01 8.57
CA ALA A 293 -16.87 5.23 7.60
C ALA A 293 -17.67 6.52 7.85
N LYS A 294 -17.76 6.94 9.12
CA LYS A 294 -18.49 8.14 9.54
C LYS A 294 -17.59 9.36 9.68
N ALA A 295 -16.26 9.18 9.66
CA ALA A 295 -15.26 10.21 9.91
C ALA A 295 -15.45 10.93 11.26
N VAL A 296 -15.78 10.18 12.32
CA VAL A 296 -16.05 10.75 13.65
C VAL A 296 -15.34 10.02 14.76
N VAL A 297 -14.87 10.78 15.76
CA VAL A 297 -14.40 10.27 17.04
C VAL A 297 -15.55 10.26 18.03
N GLN A 298 -15.78 9.13 18.67
CA GLN A 298 -16.84 8.92 19.64
C GLN A 298 -16.26 8.64 21.00
N TYR A 299 -16.89 9.19 22.03
CA TYR A 299 -16.69 8.73 23.40
C TYR A 299 -17.57 7.50 23.64
N MET A 300 -16.94 6.38 23.92
CA MET A 300 -17.60 5.07 24.04
C MET A 300 -18.01 4.77 25.48
N GLY A 301 -17.32 5.35 26.46
CA GLY A 301 -17.62 5.18 27.88
C GLY A 301 -16.37 5.18 28.75
N GLU A 302 -16.52 4.73 29.98
CA GLU A 302 -15.52 4.88 31.04
C GLU A 302 -14.64 3.63 31.16
N LEU A 303 -13.43 3.83 31.67
CA LEU A 303 -12.42 2.80 31.91
C LEU A 303 -11.81 3.03 33.28
N TRP A 304 -11.67 1.95 34.04
CA TRP A 304 -11.02 1.95 35.35
C TRP A 304 -9.97 0.86 35.43
N THR A 305 -8.97 1.09 36.28
CA THR A 305 -8.14 -0.01 36.76
C THR A 305 -8.94 -0.91 37.70
N SER A 306 -8.47 -2.13 37.93
CA SER A 306 -9.10 -3.05 38.90
C SER A 306 -9.17 -2.43 40.29
N TYR A 307 -8.16 -1.66 40.68
CA TYR A 307 -8.12 -0.97 41.97
C TYR A 307 -9.22 0.10 42.07
N ASP A 308 -9.31 1.00 41.08
CA ASP A 308 -10.31 2.07 41.09
C ASP A 308 -11.73 1.51 41.02
N PHE A 309 -11.92 0.44 40.22
CA PHE A 309 -13.21 -0.22 40.11
C PHE A 309 -13.66 -0.84 41.44
N GLU A 310 -12.79 -1.56 42.14
CA GLU A 310 -13.10 -2.16 43.44
C GLU A 310 -13.43 -1.11 44.51
N GLU A 311 -12.70 0.02 44.53
CA GLU A 311 -12.97 1.14 45.44
C GLU A 311 -14.32 1.80 45.12
N MET A 312 -14.59 2.07 43.84
CA MET A 312 -15.85 2.68 43.39
C MET A 312 -17.07 1.77 43.62
N GLU A 313 -16.90 0.46 43.45
CA GLU A 313 -17.93 -0.54 43.73
C GLU A 313 -18.23 -0.60 45.23
N ALA A 314 -17.20 -0.62 46.08
CA ALA A 314 -17.35 -0.62 47.53
C ALA A 314 -18.06 0.65 48.04
N ASP A 315 -17.81 1.79 47.41
CA ASP A 315 -18.43 3.08 47.73
C ASP A 315 -19.81 3.28 47.08
N GLY A 316 -20.28 2.35 46.23
CA GLY A 316 -21.58 2.41 45.56
C GLY A 316 -21.69 3.55 44.53
N SER A 317 -20.55 3.99 43.99
CA SER A 317 -20.46 5.11 43.03
C SER A 317 -20.60 4.66 41.57
N ILE A 318 -20.54 3.35 41.31
CA ILE A 318 -20.72 2.78 39.98
C ILE A 318 -22.20 2.80 39.60
N ASN A 319 -22.47 3.33 38.41
CA ASN A 319 -23.83 3.33 37.88
C ASN A 319 -24.23 1.92 37.42
N GLU A 320 -24.99 1.21 38.23
CA GLU A 320 -25.53 -0.13 37.93
C GLU A 320 -26.41 -0.20 36.67
N THR A 321 -26.78 0.95 36.08
CA THR A 321 -27.59 1.01 34.86
C THR A 321 -26.84 0.49 33.63
N TYR A 322 -25.50 0.52 33.63
CA TYR A 322 -24.69 0.13 32.49
C TYR A 322 -23.85 -1.11 32.81
N LEU A 323 -23.69 -1.97 31.81
CA LEU A 323 -22.89 -3.18 31.95
C LEU A 323 -21.41 -2.80 32.03
N VAL A 324 -20.78 -3.15 33.15
CA VAL A 324 -19.32 -3.14 33.29
C VAL A 324 -18.77 -4.52 32.96
N VAL A 325 -17.76 -4.58 32.10
CA VAL A 325 -17.08 -5.83 31.73
C VAL A 325 -15.57 -5.70 31.91
N GLN A 326 -14.92 -6.79 32.27
CA GLN A 326 -13.46 -6.86 32.26
C GLN A 326 -12.94 -6.78 30.83
N HIS A 327 -11.82 -6.10 30.64
CA HIS A 327 -11.26 -5.87 29.32
C HIS A 327 -10.74 -7.18 28.69
N PRO A 328 -11.08 -7.50 27.42
CA PRO A 328 -10.82 -8.81 26.83
C PRO A 328 -9.33 -9.14 26.65
N THR A 329 -8.46 -8.13 26.61
CA THR A 329 -7.01 -8.30 26.45
C THR A 329 -6.19 -7.76 27.62
N ASP A 330 -6.84 -7.22 28.65
CA ASP A 330 -6.15 -6.68 29.84
C ASP A 330 -7.03 -6.93 31.08
N PRO A 331 -6.77 -8.01 31.84
CA PRO A 331 -7.61 -8.35 32.98
C PRO A 331 -7.54 -7.32 34.12
N GLU A 332 -6.60 -6.38 34.10
CA GLU A 332 -6.50 -5.33 35.13
C GLU A 332 -7.43 -4.15 34.84
N LEU A 333 -8.21 -4.20 33.76
CA LEU A 333 -9.09 -3.10 33.34
C LEU A 333 -10.56 -3.49 33.31
N TYR A 334 -11.41 -2.56 33.73
CA TYR A 334 -12.86 -2.65 33.66
C TYR A 334 -13.43 -1.54 32.79
N MET A 335 -14.32 -1.91 31.87
CA MET A 335 -14.93 -1.01 30.89
C MET A 335 -16.43 -0.88 31.11
N MET A 336 -16.95 0.34 31.06
CA MET A 336 -18.39 0.61 30.98
C MET A 336 -18.70 1.29 29.66
N TYR A 337 -19.37 0.57 28.75
CA TYR A 337 -19.81 1.16 27.48
C TYR A 337 -21.14 1.92 27.66
N LEU A 338 -21.17 3.17 27.19
CA LEU A 338 -22.38 3.96 27.11
C LEU A 338 -23.26 3.47 25.94
N PRO A 339 -24.60 3.50 26.10
CA PRO A 339 -25.54 3.30 25.00
C PRO A 339 -25.30 4.32 23.88
N GLU A 340 -25.53 3.92 22.62
CA GLU A 340 -25.28 4.77 21.45
C GLU A 340 -25.93 6.17 21.55
N VAL A 341 -27.13 6.25 22.13
CA VAL A 341 -27.87 7.50 22.34
C VAL A 341 -27.18 8.50 23.30
N GLN A 342 -26.23 8.04 24.11
CA GLN A 342 -25.47 8.86 25.04
C GLN A 342 -24.03 9.10 24.58
N ARG A 343 -23.60 8.49 23.47
CA ARG A 343 -22.24 8.67 22.95
C ARG A 343 -22.11 10.03 22.30
N GLN A 344 -21.19 10.81 22.82
CA GLN A 344 -20.81 12.07 22.18
C GLN A 344 -19.93 11.77 20.97
N THR A 345 -20.12 12.57 19.92
CA THR A 345 -19.48 12.37 18.63
C THR A 345 -18.90 13.70 18.15
N VAL A 346 -17.63 13.67 17.73
CA VAL A 346 -16.92 14.81 17.17
C VAL A 346 -16.46 14.47 15.76
N ASP A 347 -16.69 15.40 14.82
CA ASP A 347 -16.17 15.30 13.46
C ASP A 347 -14.63 15.30 13.47
N LEU A 348 -14.03 14.29 12.85
CA LEU A 348 -12.58 14.18 12.73
C LEU A 348 -11.96 15.38 12.00
N ALA A 349 -12.71 16.05 11.12
CA ALA A 349 -12.25 17.25 10.42
C ALA A 349 -11.84 18.39 11.37
N ARG A 350 -12.21 18.35 12.66
CA ARG A 350 -11.70 19.29 13.67
C ARG A 350 -10.21 19.10 13.97
N TRP A 351 -9.66 17.92 13.70
CA TRP A 351 -8.25 17.63 13.92
C TRP A 351 -7.38 18.16 12.77
N ASN A 352 -6.46 19.06 13.12
CA ASN A 352 -5.55 19.73 12.17
C ASN A 352 -4.11 19.19 12.23
N GLY A 353 -3.88 17.97 12.73
CA GLY A 353 -2.54 17.39 12.83
C GLY A 353 -1.62 18.06 13.85
N GLN A 354 -2.18 18.72 14.86
CA GLN A 354 -1.39 19.35 15.91
C GLN A 354 -0.74 18.29 16.80
N LYS A 355 0.57 18.38 16.97
CA LYS A 355 1.35 17.63 17.96
C LYS A 355 1.30 18.38 19.30
N ARG A 356 1.10 17.70 20.43
CA ARG A 356 1.41 18.31 21.75
C ARG A 356 2.88 18.77 21.70
N ARG A 357 3.13 20.05 21.96
CA ARG A 357 4.49 20.58 22.15
C ARG A 357 4.93 20.08 23.53
N TYR A 358 5.85 19.11 23.54
CA TYR A 358 6.61 18.79 24.75
C TYR A 358 7.64 19.90 25.00
#